data_AF-A0A969P935-F1
#
_entry.id   AF-A0A969P935-F1
#
_cell.length_a   1.000
_cell.length_b   1.000
_cell.length_c   1.000
_cell.angle_alpha   90.00
_cell.angle_beta   90.00
_cell.angle_gamma   90.00
#
_symmetry.space_group_name_H-M   'P 1'
#
loop_
_entity.id
_entity.type
_entity.pdbx_description
1 polymer ?
#
loop_
_entity_poly.entity_id
_entity_poly.type
_entity_poly.pdbx_seq_one_letter_code
_entity_poly.pdbx_strand_id
1 'polypeptide(L)'
;MATYSIGAILLQEGFITESQLENALQKQLQQVETVGWQLLGEILINSELITRRDLEGALDRQAKLHDIEFFSVTPHFSTISPLKRVLDVVGAIAGLTLMVILLPMIAIAIYINSPGPIFIAQPRVGLRGKHILLWRFRTTSPNAEQYRLRLAYKKGYKWFDQENDPYVTRVGKLLQRFYLDEIPQFFNVLKGDMSLVGTRPPTLDEVTFYSKSDWQRLAVKPGMTGLWQINRRKYGMNFEEVLEIDFSYIDGWKHRLDLKILASTIFHVFLGANRDRRKAINSYIQGSQVSILNVPFDNMSIMELLERLKNGVVFTPNVDHLMKLQRDAEFFQTYLHADYRVCDSQILMYASRFLGTPLKEKISGSDFFPTFCRFHRNNEAVTIFLLGGAEGVADRARTKVNNKIGRDIIVGAHSPSFGFEKNEQECLELIDMVNQSQATVLAVGVGAPKQEKWIYKYKDRFTHVKIFFAVGATIDFEAGVVKRAPKWMSITGLEWVFRIYSDPKRLWKRYLIEDLPFFGLLLKQKLGMYKPPSFASIADSSPLDK
;
A
#
# COMPACT_ATOMS: atom_id res chain seq x y z
N MET A 1 -1.02 -39.81 7.77
CA MET A 1 -0.50 -39.14 6.56
C MET A 1 -1.31 -39.65 5.38
N ALA A 2 -1.91 -38.73 4.61
CA ALA A 2 -2.76 -38.89 3.42
C ALA A 2 -3.11 -40.31 2.92
N THR A 3 -4.25 -40.85 3.38
CA THR A 3 -4.93 -42.05 2.85
C THR A 3 -5.49 -41.88 1.42
N TYR A 4 -5.23 -40.75 0.75
CA TYR A 4 -5.88 -40.37 -0.51
C TYR A 4 -4.90 -40.15 -1.67
N SER A 5 -3.60 -40.42 -1.48
CA SER A 5 -2.62 -40.35 -2.57
C SER A 5 -2.58 -41.66 -3.35
N ILE A 6 -2.41 -41.60 -4.67
CA ILE A 6 -2.28 -42.80 -5.52
C ILE A 6 -1.17 -43.72 -5.00
N GLY A 7 -0.04 -43.16 -4.54
CA GLY A 7 1.04 -43.94 -3.94
C GLY A 7 0.62 -44.68 -2.66
N ALA A 8 -0.18 -44.06 -1.80
CA ALA A 8 -0.71 -44.70 -0.59
C ALA A 8 -1.75 -45.79 -0.94
N ILE A 9 -2.59 -45.56 -1.95
CA ILE A 9 -3.57 -46.55 -2.43
C ILE A 9 -2.85 -47.77 -3.02
N LEU A 10 -1.86 -47.56 -3.89
CA LEU A 10 -1.06 -48.65 -4.49
C LEU A 10 -0.29 -49.45 -3.43
N LEU A 11 0.20 -48.78 -2.38
CA LEU A 11 0.86 -49.41 -1.24
C LEU A 11 -0.12 -50.23 -0.38
N GLN A 12 -1.28 -49.66 -0.06
CA GLN A 12 -2.30 -50.29 0.78
C GLN A 12 -2.94 -51.52 0.11
N GLU A 13 -3.08 -51.50 -1.20
CA GLU A 13 -3.62 -52.60 -2.01
C GLU A 13 -2.53 -53.65 -2.39
N GLY A 14 -1.28 -53.44 -1.96
CA GLY A 14 -0.19 -54.38 -2.17
C GLY A 14 0.39 -54.42 -3.60
N PHE A 15 0.07 -53.45 -4.44
CA PHE A 15 0.63 -53.36 -5.81
C PHE A 15 2.10 -52.94 -5.80
N ILE A 16 2.53 -52.19 -4.78
CA ILE A 16 3.92 -51.76 -4.59
C ILE A 16 4.30 -51.84 -3.11
N THR A 17 5.59 -51.97 -2.81
CA THR A 17 6.14 -51.93 -1.43
C THR A 17 6.59 -50.52 -1.05
N GLU A 18 6.80 -50.25 0.26
CA GLU A 18 7.29 -48.94 0.73
C GLU A 18 8.62 -48.54 0.08
N SER A 19 9.54 -49.50 -0.05
CA SER A 19 10.84 -49.28 -0.70
C SER A 19 10.70 -48.96 -2.20
N GLN A 20 9.74 -49.60 -2.89
CA GLN A 20 9.46 -49.31 -4.30
C GLN A 20 8.81 -47.94 -4.48
N LEU A 21 7.91 -47.55 -3.57
CA LEU A 21 7.30 -46.23 -3.56
C LEU A 21 8.37 -45.14 -3.34
N GLU A 22 9.29 -45.31 -2.39
CA GLU A 22 10.41 -44.39 -2.18
C GLU A 22 11.34 -44.29 -3.40
N ASN A 23 11.67 -45.41 -4.04
CA ASN A 23 12.50 -45.42 -5.24
C ASN A 23 11.80 -44.77 -6.45
N ALA A 24 10.49 -44.97 -6.60
CA ALA A 24 9.71 -44.33 -7.65
C ALA A 24 9.60 -42.81 -7.45
N LEU A 25 9.40 -42.38 -6.20
CA LEU A 25 9.47 -40.97 -5.81
C LEU A 25 10.85 -40.39 -6.12
N GLN A 26 11.94 -41.10 -5.82
CA GLN A 26 13.31 -40.69 -6.16
C GLN A 26 13.54 -40.53 -7.68
N LYS A 27 13.01 -41.46 -8.49
CA LYS A 27 13.07 -41.34 -9.96
C LYS A 27 12.21 -40.18 -10.49
N GLN A 28 11.05 -39.91 -9.87
CA GLN A 28 10.21 -38.75 -10.19
C GLN A 28 10.91 -37.42 -9.91
N LEU A 29 11.74 -37.38 -8.87
CA LEU A 29 12.57 -36.22 -8.56
C LEU A 29 13.70 -35.99 -9.58
N GLN A 30 14.06 -37.00 -10.38
CA GLN A 30 15.13 -36.91 -11.40
C GLN A 30 14.61 -36.50 -12.79
N GLN A 31 13.36 -36.81 -13.14
CA GLN A 31 12.73 -36.41 -14.40
C GLN A 31 11.67 -35.34 -14.15
N VAL A 32 12.02 -34.08 -14.39
CA VAL A 32 11.18 -32.96 -13.97
C VAL A 32 10.78 -32.10 -15.16
N GLU A 33 9.63 -32.43 -15.74
CA GLU A 33 8.65 -31.48 -16.26
C GLU A 33 7.30 -31.84 -15.61
N THR A 34 6.64 -30.84 -15.03
CA THR A 34 5.47 -30.91 -14.13
C THR A 34 4.45 -32.02 -14.42
N VAL A 35 4.08 -32.85 -13.41
CA VAL A 35 2.69 -33.27 -13.05
C VAL A 35 2.73 -34.10 -11.73
N GLY A 36 1.85 -33.78 -10.76
CA GLY A 36 1.65 -34.56 -9.54
C GLY A 36 0.94 -35.91 -9.79
N TRP A 37 1.32 -36.96 -9.05
CA TRP A 37 0.74 -38.32 -8.98
C TRP A 37 0.55 -39.14 -10.29
N GLN A 38 0.11 -38.55 -11.41
CA GLN A 38 0.08 -39.21 -12.73
C GLN A 38 1.50 -39.51 -13.24
N LEU A 39 2.47 -38.62 -12.98
CA LEU A 39 3.87 -38.85 -13.34
C LEU A 39 4.49 -39.99 -12.50
N LEU A 40 4.13 -40.10 -11.21
CA LEU A 40 4.51 -41.25 -10.38
C LEU A 40 3.96 -42.54 -10.98
N GLY A 41 2.70 -42.52 -11.43
CA GLY A 41 2.09 -43.63 -12.15
C GLY A 41 2.87 -44.03 -13.40
N GLU A 42 3.21 -43.06 -14.25
CA GLU A 42 4.00 -43.31 -15.48
C GLU A 42 5.41 -43.84 -15.16
N ILE A 43 6.04 -43.41 -14.06
CA ILE A 43 7.34 -43.91 -13.63
C ILE A 43 7.26 -45.33 -13.09
N LEU A 44 6.20 -45.66 -12.36
CA LEU A 44 5.93 -47.02 -11.89
C LEU A 44 5.66 -47.96 -13.07
N ILE A 45 4.96 -47.49 -14.11
CA ILE A 45 4.78 -48.24 -15.37
C ILE A 45 6.12 -48.44 -16.09
N ASN A 46 6.89 -47.37 -16.27
CA ASN A 46 8.20 -47.42 -16.94
C ASN A 46 9.27 -48.18 -16.16
N SER A 47 9.05 -48.40 -14.85
CA SER A 47 9.89 -49.24 -14.00
C SER A 47 9.36 -50.68 -13.89
N GLU A 48 8.33 -51.04 -14.67
CA GLU A 48 7.67 -52.37 -14.68
C GLU A 48 7.08 -52.79 -13.33
N LEU A 49 6.81 -51.83 -12.43
CA LEU A 49 6.30 -52.08 -11.09
C LEU A 49 4.77 -52.22 -11.07
N ILE A 50 4.06 -51.53 -11.96
CA ILE A 50 2.61 -51.63 -12.15
C ILE A 50 2.30 -51.60 -13.64
N THR A 51 1.17 -52.15 -14.06
CA THR A 51 0.73 -52.00 -15.46
C THR A 51 -0.06 -50.71 -15.66
N ARG A 52 -0.19 -50.27 -16.92
CA ARG A 52 -1.03 -49.11 -17.26
C ARG A 52 -2.50 -49.30 -16.87
N ARG A 53 -2.99 -50.55 -16.93
CA ARG A 53 -4.33 -50.92 -16.49
C ARG A 53 -4.51 -50.77 -14.97
N ASP A 54 -3.46 -51.03 -14.20
CA ASP A 54 -3.48 -50.87 -12.73
C ASP A 54 -3.51 -49.38 -12.35
N LEU A 55 -2.73 -48.55 -13.05
CA LEU A 55 -2.76 -47.10 -12.87
C LEU A 55 -4.13 -46.51 -13.25
N GLU A 56 -4.66 -46.87 -14.41
CA GLU A 56 -6.00 -46.44 -14.85
C GLU A 56 -7.08 -46.90 -13.86
N GLY A 57 -6.99 -48.14 -13.36
CA GLY A 57 -7.91 -48.64 -12.34
C GLY A 57 -7.78 -47.91 -10.99
N ALA A 58 -6.57 -47.54 -10.58
CA ALA A 58 -6.33 -46.76 -9.37
C ALA A 58 -6.82 -45.32 -9.52
N LEU A 59 -6.63 -44.70 -10.70
CA LEU A 59 -7.16 -43.38 -11.04
C LEU A 59 -8.69 -43.38 -11.11
N ASP A 60 -9.28 -44.42 -11.72
CA ASP A 60 -10.74 -44.60 -11.80
C ASP A 60 -11.35 -44.88 -10.42
N ARG A 61 -10.65 -45.60 -9.53
CA ARG A 61 -11.08 -45.79 -8.14
C ARG A 61 -10.87 -44.57 -7.27
N GLN A 62 -9.78 -43.83 -7.47
CA GLN A 62 -9.58 -42.53 -6.82
C GLN A 62 -10.68 -41.58 -7.28
N ALA A 63 -10.99 -41.54 -8.58
CA ALA A 63 -12.13 -40.81 -9.13
C ALA A 63 -13.46 -41.31 -8.55
N LYS A 64 -13.68 -42.61 -8.38
CA LYS A 64 -14.91 -43.19 -7.80
C LYS A 64 -15.08 -42.98 -6.29
N LEU A 65 -13.99 -43.03 -5.53
CA LEU A 65 -13.95 -42.62 -4.10
C LEU A 65 -14.29 -41.14 -3.94
N HIS A 66 -14.10 -40.37 -5.02
CA HIS A 66 -14.42 -38.96 -5.16
C HIS A 66 -15.77 -38.70 -5.88
N ASP A 67 -16.34 -39.64 -6.62
CA ASP A 67 -17.50 -39.45 -7.53
C ASP A 67 -18.85 -39.28 -6.84
N ILE A 68 -18.93 -39.26 -5.51
CA ILE A 68 -20.21 -38.96 -4.86
C ILE A 68 -20.49 -37.44 -4.79
N GLU A 69 -19.50 -36.55 -4.96
CA GLU A 69 -19.75 -35.09 -4.78
C GLU A 69 -18.99 -34.12 -5.71
N PHE A 70 -18.33 -34.57 -6.80
CA PHE A 70 -17.58 -33.64 -7.68
C PHE A 70 -18.47 -32.64 -8.46
N PHE A 71 -19.79 -32.87 -8.54
CA PHE A 71 -20.67 -32.14 -9.46
C PHE A 71 -21.86 -31.40 -8.83
N SER A 72 -22.01 -31.40 -7.50
CA SER A 72 -23.18 -30.81 -6.83
C SER A 72 -23.03 -29.34 -6.42
N VAL A 73 -21.89 -28.69 -6.72
CA VAL A 73 -21.75 -27.25 -6.47
C VAL A 73 -22.53 -26.48 -7.53
N THR A 74 -23.65 -25.89 -7.11
CA THR A 74 -24.44 -24.99 -7.96
C THR A 74 -23.60 -23.76 -8.31
N PRO A 75 -23.47 -23.41 -9.61
CA PRO A 75 -22.74 -22.22 -10.01
C PRO A 75 -23.31 -20.98 -9.34
N HIS A 76 -22.44 -20.19 -8.74
CA HIS A 76 -22.84 -18.95 -8.10
C HIS A 76 -23.35 -17.95 -9.15
N PHE A 77 -24.33 -17.11 -8.81
CA PHE A 77 -24.97 -16.16 -9.75
C PHE A 77 -23.97 -15.27 -10.52
N SER A 78 -22.82 -14.97 -9.92
CA SER A 78 -21.72 -14.26 -10.60
C SER A 78 -21.29 -14.90 -11.92
N THR A 79 -21.36 -16.23 -12.08
CA THR A 79 -20.87 -16.94 -13.27
C THR A 79 -21.77 -16.79 -14.48
N ILE A 80 -23.05 -16.49 -14.25
CA ILE A 80 -24.08 -16.30 -15.29
C ILE A 80 -24.40 -14.82 -15.53
N SER A 81 -23.77 -13.89 -14.79
CA SER A 81 -24.03 -12.46 -14.90
C SER A 81 -23.51 -11.88 -16.23
N PRO A 82 -24.38 -11.36 -17.12
CA PRO A 82 -23.96 -10.79 -18.40
C PRO A 82 -23.08 -9.55 -18.21
N LEU A 83 -23.42 -8.69 -17.25
CA LEU A 83 -22.66 -7.47 -16.95
C LEU A 83 -21.22 -7.79 -16.52
N LYS A 84 -21.04 -8.80 -15.67
CA LYS A 84 -19.70 -9.26 -15.28
C LYS A 84 -18.93 -9.79 -16.48
N ARG A 85 -19.60 -10.56 -17.35
CA ARG A 85 -18.96 -11.08 -18.56
C ARG A 85 -18.53 -9.99 -19.53
N VAL A 86 -19.36 -8.95 -19.74
CA VAL A 86 -18.98 -7.79 -20.57
C VAL A 86 -17.75 -7.10 -20.00
N LEU A 87 -17.72 -6.84 -18.68
CA LEU A 87 -16.57 -6.26 -18.01
C LEU A 87 -15.31 -7.12 -18.19
N ASP A 88 -15.45 -8.44 -18.04
CA ASP A 88 -14.36 -9.40 -18.24
C ASP A 88 -13.79 -9.35 -19.65
N VAL A 89 -14.64 -9.34 -20.67
CA VAL A 89 -14.21 -9.29 -22.08
C VAL A 89 -13.53 -7.95 -22.39
N VAL A 90 -14.11 -6.82 -21.97
CA VAL A 90 -13.52 -5.48 -22.19
C VAL A 90 -12.15 -5.38 -21.53
N GLY A 91 -12.02 -5.80 -20.27
CA GLY A 91 -10.73 -5.77 -19.57
C GLY A 91 -9.71 -6.75 -20.16
N ALA A 92 -10.16 -7.93 -20.62
CA ALA A 92 -9.29 -8.88 -21.31
C ALA A 92 -8.75 -8.34 -22.64
N ILE A 93 -9.60 -7.69 -23.46
CA ILE A 93 -9.16 -7.06 -24.71
C ILE A 93 -8.13 -5.96 -24.43
N ALA A 94 -8.37 -5.11 -23.44
CA ALA A 94 -7.42 -4.06 -23.04
C ALA A 94 -6.08 -4.65 -22.58
N GLY A 95 -6.12 -5.68 -21.73
CA GLY A 95 -4.93 -6.39 -21.24
C GLY A 95 -4.15 -7.11 -22.33
N LEU A 96 -4.84 -7.77 -23.28
CA LEU A 96 -4.22 -8.43 -24.42
C LEU A 96 -3.62 -7.44 -25.41
N THR A 97 -4.26 -6.29 -25.62
CA THR A 97 -3.69 -5.20 -26.44
C THR A 97 -2.37 -4.72 -25.83
N LEU A 98 -2.34 -4.50 -24.51
CA LEU A 98 -1.12 -4.17 -23.80
C LEU A 98 -0.07 -5.29 -23.90
N MET A 99 -0.49 -6.55 -23.81
CA MET A 99 0.39 -7.70 -23.99
C MET A 99 1.09 -7.66 -25.34
N VAL A 100 0.36 -7.46 -26.43
CA VAL A 100 0.92 -7.45 -27.80
C VAL A 100 1.97 -6.34 -27.95
N ILE A 101 1.73 -5.16 -27.35
CA ILE A 101 2.68 -4.04 -27.38
C ILE A 101 3.96 -4.38 -26.59
N LEU A 102 3.84 -5.00 -25.42
CA LEU A 102 4.98 -5.30 -24.55
C LEU A 102 5.71 -6.60 -24.91
N LEU A 103 5.05 -7.51 -25.63
CA LEU A 103 5.53 -8.87 -25.90
C LEU A 103 6.92 -8.89 -26.56
N PRO A 104 7.23 -8.11 -27.61
CA PRO A 104 8.55 -8.16 -28.24
C PRO A 104 9.67 -7.80 -27.26
N MET A 105 9.48 -6.74 -26.45
CA MET A 105 10.47 -6.30 -25.46
C MET A 105 10.65 -7.34 -24.34
N ILE A 106 9.55 -7.89 -23.82
CA ILE A 106 9.58 -8.90 -22.75
C ILE A 106 10.19 -10.21 -23.28
N ALA A 107 9.81 -10.65 -24.47
CA ALA A 107 10.33 -11.85 -25.11
C ALA A 107 11.85 -11.78 -25.31
N ILE A 108 12.35 -10.67 -25.86
CA ILE A 108 13.79 -10.44 -26.03
C ILE A 108 14.50 -10.44 -24.67
N ALA A 109 13.96 -9.73 -23.67
CA ALA A 109 14.56 -9.67 -22.34
C ALA A 109 14.62 -11.06 -21.66
N ILE A 110 13.56 -11.85 -21.75
CA ILE A 110 13.52 -13.22 -21.22
C ILE A 110 14.55 -14.10 -21.95
N TYR A 111 14.56 -14.05 -23.29
CA TYR A 111 15.42 -14.91 -24.10
C TYR A 111 16.91 -14.62 -23.88
N ILE A 112 17.31 -13.34 -23.81
CA ILE A 112 18.69 -12.93 -23.50
C ILE A 112 19.09 -13.37 -22.09
N ASN A 113 18.19 -13.25 -21.10
CA ASN A 113 18.53 -13.55 -19.72
C ASN A 113 18.57 -15.05 -19.43
N SER A 114 17.73 -15.84 -20.10
CA SER A 114 17.66 -17.28 -19.97
C SER A 114 17.00 -17.86 -21.23
N PRO A 115 17.75 -18.43 -22.18
CA PRO A 115 17.19 -19.04 -23.39
C PRO A 115 16.10 -20.09 -23.09
N GLY A 116 15.14 -20.25 -24.01
CA GLY A 116 14.01 -21.20 -23.89
C GLY A 116 12.63 -20.55 -24.07
N PRO A 117 11.55 -21.25 -23.68
CA PRO A 117 10.17 -20.81 -23.92
C PRO A 117 9.83 -19.46 -23.28
N ILE A 118 9.08 -18.60 -23.97
CA ILE A 118 8.68 -17.28 -23.43
C ILE A 118 7.51 -17.42 -22.46
N PHE A 119 6.59 -18.34 -22.75
CA PHE A 119 5.40 -18.60 -21.94
C PHE A 119 5.53 -19.91 -21.14
N ILE A 120 4.87 -19.95 -20.00
CA ILE A 120 4.65 -21.16 -19.20
C ILE A 120 3.15 -21.32 -18.95
N ALA A 121 2.67 -22.55 -19.00
CA ALA A 121 1.33 -22.94 -18.58
C ALA A 121 1.39 -23.66 -17.23
N GLN A 122 0.56 -23.26 -16.27
CA GLN A 122 0.47 -23.90 -14.96
C GLN A 122 -0.92 -24.52 -14.74
N PRO A 123 -1.03 -25.82 -14.41
CA PRO A 123 -2.32 -26.44 -14.16
C PRO A 123 -2.93 -25.95 -12.83
N ARG A 124 -4.22 -25.62 -12.85
CA ARG A 124 -5.03 -25.22 -11.70
C ARG A 124 -6.46 -25.76 -11.84
N VAL A 125 -7.21 -25.63 -10.76
CA VAL A 125 -8.63 -26.00 -10.72
C VAL A 125 -9.48 -24.73 -10.84
N GLY A 126 -10.49 -24.77 -11.71
CA GLY A 126 -11.42 -23.69 -11.98
C GLY A 126 -12.85 -24.01 -11.56
N LEU A 127 -13.82 -23.31 -12.17
CA LEU A 127 -15.24 -23.45 -11.89
C LEU A 127 -15.68 -24.93 -11.95
N ARG A 128 -16.37 -25.39 -10.90
CA ARG A 128 -16.86 -26.78 -10.74
C ARG A 128 -15.77 -27.85 -10.89
N GLY A 129 -14.56 -27.56 -10.42
CA GLY A 129 -13.46 -28.54 -10.49
C GLY A 129 -12.79 -28.65 -11.86
N LYS A 130 -13.21 -27.88 -12.87
CA LYS A 130 -12.63 -27.98 -14.23
C LYS A 130 -11.15 -27.63 -14.21
N HIS A 131 -10.30 -28.50 -14.76
CA HIS A 131 -8.87 -28.19 -14.90
C HIS A 131 -8.65 -27.08 -15.94
N ILE A 132 -7.85 -26.09 -15.58
CA ILE A 132 -7.48 -24.94 -16.43
C ILE A 132 -5.96 -24.75 -16.44
N LEU A 133 -5.44 -24.21 -17.53
CA LEU A 133 -4.03 -23.87 -17.69
C LEU A 133 -3.87 -22.35 -17.58
N LEU A 134 -3.20 -21.86 -16.54
CA LEU A 134 -2.87 -20.44 -16.43
C LEU A 134 -1.60 -20.11 -17.19
N TRP A 135 -1.73 -19.17 -18.12
CA TRP A 135 -0.62 -18.68 -18.93
C TRP A 135 0.14 -17.57 -18.21
N ARG A 136 1.47 -17.64 -18.23
CA ARG A 136 2.36 -16.59 -17.69
C ARG A 136 3.58 -16.43 -18.57
N PHE A 137 4.25 -15.28 -18.45
CA PHE A 137 5.62 -15.18 -18.92
C PHE A 137 6.55 -15.99 -18.00
N ARG A 138 7.57 -16.62 -18.60
CA ARG A 138 8.58 -17.35 -17.83
C ARG A 138 9.39 -16.38 -16.99
N THR A 139 9.39 -16.60 -15.68
CA THR A 139 10.15 -15.79 -14.71
C THR A 139 11.28 -16.58 -14.05
N THR A 140 11.35 -17.88 -14.27
CA THR A 140 12.36 -18.78 -13.71
C THR A 140 13.19 -19.43 -14.80
N SER A 141 14.44 -19.79 -14.48
CA SER A 141 15.27 -20.60 -15.38
C SER A 141 14.66 -22.01 -15.58
N PRO A 142 14.97 -22.71 -16.68
CA PRO A 142 14.49 -24.07 -16.94
C PRO A 142 14.75 -25.06 -15.79
N ASN A 143 15.84 -24.87 -15.05
CA ASN A 143 16.26 -25.78 -13.98
C ASN A 143 15.52 -25.54 -12.64
N ALA A 144 14.62 -24.55 -12.57
CA ALA A 144 13.91 -24.18 -11.34
C ALA A 144 13.04 -25.30 -10.77
N GLU A 145 12.49 -26.12 -11.65
CA GLU A 145 11.54 -27.15 -11.27
C GLU A 145 12.23 -28.31 -10.52
N GLN A 146 13.42 -28.71 -10.98
CA GLN A 146 14.25 -29.70 -10.30
C GLN A 146 14.61 -29.29 -8.86
N TYR A 147 14.84 -28.00 -8.64
CA TYR A 147 15.10 -27.48 -7.30
C TYR A 147 13.88 -27.49 -6.39
N ARG A 148 12.72 -27.09 -6.93
CA ARG A 148 11.46 -27.11 -6.18
C ARG A 148 11.15 -28.53 -5.72
N LEU A 149 11.29 -29.52 -6.58
CA LEU A 149 11.08 -30.91 -6.20
C LEU A 149 12.05 -31.40 -5.12
N ARG A 150 13.35 -31.07 -5.21
CA ARG A 150 14.33 -31.39 -4.14
C ARG A 150 13.99 -30.74 -2.80
N LEU A 151 13.47 -29.52 -2.79
CA LEU A 151 13.11 -28.81 -1.57
C LEU A 151 11.82 -29.38 -0.95
N ALA A 152 10.83 -29.71 -1.77
CA ALA A 152 9.59 -30.36 -1.36
C ALA A 152 9.85 -31.73 -0.71
N TYR A 153 10.77 -32.51 -1.29
CA TYR A 153 11.22 -33.78 -0.71
C TYR A 153 11.90 -33.60 0.65
N LYS A 154 12.77 -32.59 0.79
CA LYS A 154 13.59 -32.39 2.00
C LYS A 154 12.83 -31.79 3.19
N LYS A 155 11.81 -30.96 2.94
CA LYS A 155 11.12 -30.19 4.00
C LYS A 155 9.68 -30.61 4.25
N GLY A 156 9.20 -31.63 3.55
CA GLY A 156 7.77 -31.91 3.41
C GLY A 156 7.09 -30.79 2.60
N TYR A 157 5.94 -31.09 2.01
CA TYR A 157 5.20 -30.16 1.15
C TYR A 157 4.56 -29.02 1.98
N LYS A 158 5.40 -28.17 2.59
CA LYS A 158 4.98 -26.92 3.21
C LYS A 158 5.12 -25.82 2.18
N TRP A 159 4.00 -25.15 1.92
CA TRP A 159 3.83 -23.84 1.29
C TRP A 159 5.16 -23.21 0.91
N PHE A 160 5.54 -23.32 -0.37
CA PHE A 160 6.77 -22.73 -0.86
C PHE A 160 6.82 -21.26 -0.49
N ASP A 161 7.83 -20.89 0.30
CA ASP A 161 8.21 -19.50 0.51
C ASP A 161 8.79 -18.98 -0.82
N GLN A 162 7.90 -18.42 -1.66
CA GLN A 162 8.23 -17.88 -2.97
C GLN A 162 9.21 -16.70 -2.89
N GLU A 163 9.44 -16.11 -1.72
CA GLU A 163 10.24 -14.89 -1.58
C GLU A 163 11.73 -15.09 -1.88
N ASN A 164 12.24 -16.33 -1.83
CA ASN A 164 13.67 -16.65 -1.97
C ASN A 164 13.94 -17.80 -2.96
N ASP A 165 13.19 -17.90 -4.05
CA ASP A 165 13.49 -18.87 -5.12
C ASP A 165 14.76 -18.43 -5.90
N PRO A 166 15.89 -19.16 -5.76
CA PRO A 166 17.15 -18.77 -6.37
C PRO A 166 17.16 -18.90 -7.90
N TYR A 167 16.14 -19.55 -8.48
CA TYR A 167 16.03 -19.76 -9.92
C TYR A 167 15.19 -18.69 -10.63
N VAL A 168 14.61 -17.73 -9.90
CA VAL A 168 13.95 -16.56 -10.51
C VAL A 168 15.01 -15.67 -11.15
N THR A 169 14.85 -15.46 -12.46
CA THR A 169 15.81 -14.70 -13.27
C THR A 169 15.76 -13.21 -12.96
N ARG A 170 16.77 -12.42 -13.35
CA ARG A 170 16.76 -10.96 -13.08
C ARG A 170 15.58 -10.28 -13.77
N VAL A 171 15.31 -10.67 -15.02
CA VAL A 171 14.14 -10.22 -15.78
C VAL A 171 12.85 -10.75 -15.13
N GLY A 172 12.84 -12.01 -14.68
CA GLY A 172 11.72 -12.60 -13.96
C GLY A 172 11.33 -11.83 -12.70
N LYS A 173 12.31 -11.38 -11.90
CA LYS A 173 12.08 -10.53 -10.73
C LYS A 173 11.42 -9.20 -11.12
N LEU A 174 11.85 -8.60 -12.24
CA LEU A 174 11.26 -7.36 -12.75
C LEU A 174 9.81 -7.57 -13.21
N LEU A 175 9.55 -8.65 -13.95
CA LEU A 175 8.21 -8.99 -14.44
C LEU A 175 7.25 -9.26 -13.27
N GLN A 176 7.66 -10.04 -12.27
CA GLN A 176 6.87 -10.30 -11.05
C GLN A 176 6.62 -9.02 -10.26
N ARG A 177 7.63 -8.15 -10.12
CA ARG A 177 7.52 -6.88 -9.37
C ARG A 177 6.45 -5.96 -9.95
N PHE A 178 6.31 -5.94 -11.28
CA PHE A 178 5.33 -5.11 -11.98
C PHE A 178 4.09 -5.89 -12.42
N TYR A 179 3.90 -7.14 -11.97
CA TYR A 179 2.82 -8.04 -12.36
C TYR A 179 2.69 -8.26 -13.88
N LEU A 180 3.77 -7.99 -14.63
CA LEU A 180 3.78 -8.14 -16.08
C LEU A 180 3.76 -9.61 -16.49
N ASP A 181 4.27 -10.50 -15.64
CA ASP A 181 4.30 -11.93 -15.92
C ASP A 181 2.92 -12.61 -15.93
N GLU A 182 1.90 -11.96 -15.37
CA GLU A 182 0.53 -12.47 -15.30
C GLU A 182 -0.37 -11.96 -16.43
N ILE A 183 0.11 -11.01 -17.25
CA ILE A 183 -0.65 -10.47 -18.40
C ILE A 183 -1.16 -11.58 -19.34
N PRO A 184 -0.42 -12.67 -19.65
CA PRO A 184 -0.95 -13.73 -20.52
C PRO A 184 -2.23 -14.40 -19.98
N GLN A 185 -2.55 -14.28 -18.69
CA GLN A 185 -3.80 -14.80 -18.12
C GLN A 185 -5.04 -14.08 -18.65
N PHE A 186 -4.92 -12.90 -19.28
CA PHE A 186 -6.05 -12.27 -19.96
C PHE A 186 -6.63 -13.15 -21.08
N PHE A 187 -5.85 -14.08 -21.66
CA PHE A 187 -6.40 -15.12 -22.55
C PHE A 187 -7.35 -16.07 -21.83
N ASN A 188 -7.07 -16.44 -20.58
CA ASN A 188 -7.96 -17.28 -19.77
C ASN A 188 -9.27 -16.56 -19.46
N VAL A 189 -9.21 -15.25 -19.20
CA VAL A 189 -10.40 -14.41 -19.01
C VAL A 189 -11.21 -14.32 -20.30
N LEU A 190 -10.56 -14.07 -21.44
CA LEU A 190 -11.25 -14.00 -22.73
C LEU A 190 -11.91 -15.33 -23.10
N LYS A 191 -11.20 -16.46 -22.92
CA LYS A 191 -11.73 -17.82 -23.14
C LYS A 191 -12.87 -18.18 -22.18
N GLY A 192 -12.94 -17.51 -21.04
CA GLY A 192 -13.99 -17.71 -20.02
C GLY A 192 -13.67 -18.78 -18.99
N ASP A 193 -12.44 -19.29 -18.96
CA ASP A 193 -11.91 -20.18 -17.91
C ASP A 193 -11.68 -19.41 -16.59
N MET A 194 -11.45 -18.10 -16.68
CA MET A 194 -11.28 -17.17 -15.56
C MET A 194 -12.20 -15.93 -15.70
N SER A 195 -12.26 -15.12 -14.65
CA SER A 195 -12.81 -13.77 -14.62
C SER A 195 -11.73 -12.76 -14.24
N LEU A 196 -11.95 -11.45 -14.46
CA LEU A 196 -11.04 -10.43 -13.94
C LEU A 196 -11.05 -10.43 -12.41
N VAL A 197 -12.23 -10.60 -11.81
CA VAL A 197 -12.43 -10.66 -10.35
C VAL A 197 -13.02 -12.01 -9.96
N GLY A 198 -12.40 -12.69 -9.01
CA GLY A 198 -12.84 -14.00 -8.54
C GLY A 198 -11.95 -14.50 -7.41
N THR A 199 -12.16 -15.74 -7.00
CA THR A 199 -11.32 -16.41 -5.99
C THR A 199 -9.95 -16.74 -6.57
N ARG A 200 -8.95 -16.96 -5.72
CA ARG A 200 -7.62 -17.38 -6.17
C ARG A 200 -7.72 -18.77 -6.84
N PRO A 201 -7.11 -19.01 -8.01
CA PRO A 201 -7.11 -20.34 -8.63
C PRO A 201 -6.28 -21.33 -7.78
N PRO A 202 -6.91 -22.35 -7.15
CA PRO A 202 -6.19 -23.31 -6.33
C PRO A 202 -5.38 -24.30 -7.16
N THR A 203 -4.30 -24.81 -6.55
CA THR A 203 -3.50 -25.86 -7.16
C THR A 203 -4.22 -27.21 -7.12
N LEU A 204 -3.82 -28.14 -8.00
CA LEU A 204 -4.37 -29.50 -7.99
C LEU A 204 -4.17 -30.16 -6.61
N ASP A 205 -2.96 -30.03 -6.04
CA ASP A 205 -2.62 -30.57 -4.72
C ASP A 205 -3.47 -29.92 -3.60
N GLU A 206 -3.69 -28.60 -3.66
CA GLU A 206 -4.48 -27.86 -2.65
C GLU A 206 -5.92 -28.40 -2.55
N VAL A 207 -6.55 -28.71 -3.68
CA VAL A 207 -7.93 -29.22 -3.70
C VAL A 207 -8.06 -30.61 -3.09
N THR A 208 -6.97 -31.40 -3.02
CA THR A 208 -6.99 -32.72 -2.36
C THR A 208 -7.19 -32.63 -0.85
N PHE A 209 -6.95 -31.46 -0.24
CA PHE A 209 -7.13 -31.22 1.19
C PHE A 209 -8.49 -30.59 1.54
N TYR A 210 -9.36 -30.34 0.55
CA TYR A 210 -10.62 -29.65 0.78
C TYR A 210 -11.62 -30.54 1.52
N SER A 211 -12.23 -29.99 2.57
CA SER A 211 -13.45 -30.56 3.14
C SER A 211 -14.62 -30.36 2.18
N LYS A 212 -15.73 -31.08 2.40
CA LYS A 212 -16.95 -30.95 1.57
C LYS A 212 -17.46 -29.51 1.48
N SER A 213 -17.35 -28.72 2.55
CA SER A 213 -17.72 -27.30 2.55
C SER A 213 -16.77 -26.44 1.72
N ASP A 214 -15.46 -26.76 1.69
CA ASP A 214 -14.45 -25.96 0.99
C ASP A 214 -14.62 -26.01 -0.54
N TRP A 215 -15.27 -27.06 -1.06
CA TRP A 215 -15.61 -27.19 -2.48
C TRP A 215 -16.53 -26.07 -2.99
N GLN A 216 -17.31 -25.43 -2.12
CA GLN A 216 -18.11 -24.26 -2.48
C GLN A 216 -17.27 -23.09 -3.02
N ARG A 217 -15.97 -23.03 -2.70
CA ARG A 217 -15.02 -22.08 -3.30
C ARG A 217 -14.94 -22.18 -4.82
N LEU A 218 -15.22 -23.36 -5.37
CA LEU A 218 -15.23 -23.64 -6.81
C LEU A 218 -16.60 -23.38 -7.47
N ALA A 219 -17.56 -22.78 -6.74
CA ALA A 219 -18.85 -22.32 -7.30
C ALA A 219 -18.71 -21.06 -8.18
N VAL A 220 -17.61 -20.33 -8.04
CA VAL A 220 -17.28 -19.12 -8.81
C VAL A 220 -16.12 -19.37 -9.76
N LYS A 221 -16.00 -18.54 -10.81
CA LYS A 221 -14.80 -18.57 -11.65
C LYS A 221 -13.61 -18.00 -10.87
N PRO A 222 -12.42 -18.61 -10.99
CA PRO A 222 -11.21 -18.00 -10.45
C PRO A 222 -10.94 -16.65 -11.11
N GLY A 223 -10.37 -15.73 -10.34
CA GLY A 223 -10.05 -14.37 -10.73
C GLY A 223 -8.58 -14.15 -11.02
N MET A 224 -8.27 -13.23 -11.95
CA MET A 224 -6.92 -12.64 -12.02
C MET A 224 -6.62 -11.84 -10.75
N THR A 225 -7.62 -11.08 -10.27
CA THR A 225 -7.62 -10.44 -8.95
C THR A 225 -8.83 -10.87 -8.13
N GLY A 226 -8.87 -10.49 -6.86
CA GLY A 226 -9.87 -10.94 -5.88
C GLY A 226 -9.68 -10.28 -4.52
N LEU A 227 -10.63 -10.53 -3.61
CA LEU A 227 -10.50 -10.06 -2.22
C LEU A 227 -9.22 -10.58 -1.57
N TRP A 228 -8.82 -11.81 -1.88
CA TRP A 228 -7.56 -12.38 -1.42
C TRP A 228 -6.36 -11.55 -1.88
N GLN A 229 -6.24 -11.22 -3.17
CA GLN A 229 -5.10 -10.46 -3.70
C GLN A 229 -4.95 -9.08 -3.02
N ILE A 230 -6.06 -8.38 -2.77
CA ILE A 230 -6.02 -7.04 -2.17
C ILE A 230 -5.84 -7.07 -0.64
N ASN A 231 -6.28 -8.14 0.03
CA ASN A 231 -6.18 -8.29 1.49
C ASN A 231 -4.98 -9.15 1.93
N ARG A 232 -4.23 -9.72 0.99
CA ARG A 232 -3.07 -10.57 1.27
C ARG A 232 -2.11 -9.86 2.22
N ARG A 233 -1.98 -10.40 3.44
CA ARG A 233 -0.94 -9.99 4.39
C ARG A 233 0.38 -10.62 3.92
N LYS A 234 1.49 -9.87 3.98
CA LYS A 234 2.81 -10.35 3.55
C LYS A 234 3.35 -11.51 4.42
N TYR A 235 2.69 -11.84 5.53
CA TYR A 235 3.09 -12.91 6.45
C TYR A 235 1.89 -13.81 6.78
N GLY A 236 2.13 -15.12 6.70
CA GLY A 236 1.44 -16.18 7.44
C GLY A 236 -0.07 -16.12 7.48
N MET A 237 -0.76 -16.24 6.34
CA MET A 237 -2.15 -16.69 6.38
C MET A 237 -2.18 -18.20 6.42
N ASN A 238 -2.94 -18.76 7.38
CA ASN A 238 -3.27 -20.18 7.36
C ASN A 238 -4.31 -20.45 6.26
N PHE A 239 -4.55 -21.73 5.97
CA PHE A 239 -5.47 -22.13 4.92
C PHE A 239 -6.90 -21.66 5.22
N GLU A 240 -7.29 -21.66 6.50
CA GLU A 240 -8.61 -21.23 6.97
C GLU A 240 -8.86 -19.74 6.72
N GLU A 241 -7.89 -18.85 6.97
CA GLU A 241 -8.01 -17.41 6.68
C GLU A 241 -8.15 -17.15 5.17
N VAL A 242 -7.49 -17.94 4.33
CA VAL A 242 -7.64 -17.84 2.86
C VAL A 242 -9.06 -18.24 2.45
N LEU A 243 -9.59 -19.32 3.01
CA LEU A 243 -10.96 -19.76 2.78
C LEU A 243 -11.96 -18.70 3.24
N GLU A 244 -11.78 -18.12 4.42
CA GLU A 244 -12.68 -17.08 4.96
C GLU A 244 -12.78 -15.86 4.03
N ILE A 245 -11.64 -15.41 3.49
CA ILE A 245 -11.63 -14.30 2.53
C ILE A 245 -12.36 -14.67 1.23
N ASP A 246 -12.09 -15.87 0.70
CA ASP A 246 -12.73 -16.32 -0.54
C ASP A 246 -14.24 -16.56 -0.35
N PHE A 247 -14.68 -17.08 0.78
CA PHE A 247 -16.11 -17.21 1.12
C PHE A 247 -16.78 -15.85 1.32
N SER A 248 -16.14 -14.91 2.00
CA SER A 248 -16.67 -13.55 2.15
C SER A 248 -16.89 -12.84 0.81
N TYR A 249 -16.06 -13.14 -0.19
CA TYR A 249 -16.25 -12.64 -1.55
C TYR A 249 -17.48 -13.29 -2.20
N ILE A 250 -17.61 -14.61 -2.09
CA ILE A 250 -18.73 -15.37 -2.68
C ILE A 250 -20.06 -14.88 -2.07
N ASP A 251 -20.15 -14.83 -0.75
CA ASP A 251 -21.37 -14.45 -0.03
C ASP A 251 -21.72 -12.96 -0.23
N GLY A 252 -20.71 -12.11 -0.28
CA GLY A 252 -20.85 -10.65 -0.42
C GLY A 252 -20.93 -10.16 -1.86
N TRP A 253 -20.95 -11.06 -2.85
CA TRP A 253 -20.75 -10.67 -4.25
C TRP A 253 -21.86 -9.75 -4.77
N LYS A 254 -21.43 -8.60 -5.30
CA LYS A 254 -22.24 -7.63 -6.06
C LYS A 254 -21.32 -6.96 -7.08
N HIS A 255 -21.85 -6.44 -8.18
CA HIS A 255 -21.04 -5.74 -9.20
C HIS A 255 -20.21 -4.58 -8.63
N ARG A 256 -20.73 -3.89 -7.60
CA ARG A 256 -19.99 -2.83 -6.88
C ARG A 256 -18.73 -3.33 -6.18
N LEU A 257 -18.75 -4.56 -5.65
CA LEU A 257 -17.60 -5.17 -5.01
C LEU A 257 -16.51 -5.48 -6.04
N ASP A 258 -16.89 -6.03 -7.20
CA ASP A 258 -15.96 -6.30 -8.31
C ASP A 258 -15.27 -5.01 -8.77
N LEU A 259 -16.04 -3.93 -8.98
CA LEU A 259 -15.49 -2.62 -9.35
C LEU A 259 -14.54 -2.07 -8.27
N LYS A 260 -14.89 -2.23 -6.98
CA LYS A 260 -14.03 -1.83 -5.87
C LYS A 260 -12.72 -2.62 -5.86
N ILE A 261 -12.77 -3.94 -6.10
CA ILE A 261 -11.59 -4.80 -6.16
C ILE A 261 -10.71 -4.42 -7.35
N LEU A 262 -11.30 -4.20 -8.54
CA LEU A 262 -10.55 -3.75 -9.72
C LEU A 262 -9.88 -2.40 -9.49
N ALA A 263 -10.60 -1.41 -8.97
CA ALA A 263 -10.03 -0.11 -8.64
C ALA A 263 -8.90 -0.21 -7.60
N SER A 264 -9.10 -1.05 -6.57
CA SER A 264 -8.07 -1.31 -5.56
C SER A 264 -6.85 -2.04 -6.14
N THR A 265 -7.07 -2.92 -7.12
CA THR A 265 -6.00 -3.66 -7.82
C THR A 265 -5.21 -2.74 -8.73
N ILE A 266 -5.87 -1.88 -9.52
CA ILE A 266 -5.21 -0.84 -10.33
C ILE A 266 -4.40 0.07 -9.40
N PHE A 267 -4.98 0.50 -8.27
CA PHE A 267 -4.25 1.26 -7.27
C PHE A 267 -3.05 0.47 -6.72
N HIS A 268 -3.19 -0.83 -6.45
CA HIS A 268 -2.10 -1.67 -5.96
C HIS A 268 -1.00 -1.87 -7.01
N VAL A 269 -1.33 -2.07 -8.28
CA VAL A 269 -0.35 -2.29 -9.36
C VAL A 269 0.36 -0.98 -9.71
N PHE A 270 -0.37 0.14 -9.83
CA PHE A 270 0.21 1.42 -10.24
C PHE A 270 0.79 2.25 -9.07
N LEU A 271 0.22 2.17 -7.86
CA LEU A 271 0.70 2.89 -6.67
C LEU A 271 1.41 1.99 -5.63
N GLY A 272 1.30 0.67 -5.76
CA GLY A 272 1.79 -0.32 -4.79
C GLY A 272 2.88 -1.28 -5.29
N ALA A 273 3.45 -1.10 -6.50
CA ALA A 273 4.61 -1.89 -7.03
C ALA A 273 5.93 -1.74 -6.23
N ASN A 274 5.83 -1.37 -4.95
CA ASN A 274 6.90 -1.36 -3.98
C ASN A 274 6.31 -1.75 -2.62
N ARG A 275 6.57 -2.98 -2.18
CA ARG A 275 6.58 -3.29 -0.74
C ARG A 275 7.43 -4.51 -0.41
N ASP A 276 8.73 -4.27 -0.36
CA ASP A 276 9.55 -4.89 0.68
C ASP A 276 9.09 -4.38 2.05
N ARG A 277 8.08 -5.03 2.66
CA ARG A 277 7.80 -4.83 4.10
C ARG A 277 8.96 -5.26 5.00
N ARG A 278 10.03 -5.87 4.48
CA ARG A 278 11.29 -6.03 5.25
C ARG A 278 11.89 -4.68 5.66
N LYS A 279 11.74 -3.63 4.83
CA LYS A 279 12.06 -2.26 5.25
C LYS A 279 11.03 -1.68 6.22
N ALA A 280 9.75 -2.06 6.13
CA ALA A 280 8.70 -1.60 7.05
C ALA A 280 8.78 -2.23 8.45
N ILE A 281 9.32 -3.45 8.56
CA ILE A 281 9.57 -4.13 9.84
C ILE A 281 10.90 -3.67 10.43
N ASN A 282 11.95 -3.51 9.61
CA ASN A 282 13.21 -2.91 10.10
C ASN A 282 13.04 -1.43 10.46
N SER A 283 12.15 -0.67 9.80
CA SER A 283 11.77 0.69 10.22
C SER A 283 10.79 0.72 11.40
N TYR A 284 10.19 -0.42 11.76
CA TYR A 284 9.41 -0.55 12.99
C TYR A 284 10.33 -0.67 14.22
N ILE A 285 11.56 -1.15 13.99
CA ILE A 285 12.59 -1.38 15.01
C ILE A 285 13.61 -0.21 15.06
N GLN A 286 13.63 0.67 14.04
CA GLN A 286 14.42 1.91 14.02
C GLN A 286 13.57 3.13 13.61
N GLY A 287 13.13 3.92 14.60
CA GLY A 287 13.13 5.40 14.55
C GLY A 287 12.27 6.15 13.51
N SER A 288 10.95 6.17 13.72
CA SER A 288 10.05 7.34 13.70
C SER A 288 9.91 8.32 12.52
N GLN A 289 10.76 8.34 11.48
CA GLN A 289 10.67 9.37 10.43
C GLN A 289 10.46 8.81 9.02
N VAL A 290 9.65 9.51 8.23
CA VAL A 290 9.33 9.22 6.82
C VAL A 290 9.81 10.39 5.97
N SER A 291 10.75 10.17 5.06
CA SER A 291 11.25 11.24 4.18
C SER A 291 10.46 11.32 2.88
N ILE A 292 9.89 12.49 2.59
CA ILE A 292 9.29 12.82 1.29
C ILE A 292 10.13 13.96 0.71
N LEU A 293 10.75 13.72 -0.44
CA LEU A 293 11.80 14.57 -1.00
C LEU A 293 12.93 14.80 0.03
N ASN A 294 13.38 16.05 0.18
CA ASN A 294 14.39 16.48 1.16
C ASN A 294 13.81 16.80 2.56
N VAL A 295 12.58 16.39 2.88
CA VAL A 295 11.93 16.72 4.15
C VAL A 295 11.64 15.47 4.98
N PRO A 296 12.19 15.34 6.20
CA PRO A 296 11.83 14.28 7.12
C PRO A 296 10.50 14.62 7.83
N PHE A 297 9.55 13.69 7.81
CA PHE A 297 8.27 13.79 8.52
C PHE A 297 8.28 12.88 9.75
N ASP A 298 7.75 13.36 10.86
CA ASP A 298 7.55 12.56 12.06
C ASP A 298 6.32 11.67 11.90
N ASN A 299 6.54 10.37 11.92
CA ASN A 299 5.53 9.36 11.61
C ASN A 299 4.71 8.97 12.84
N MET A 300 3.82 9.87 13.26
CA MET A 300 3.02 9.75 14.48
C MET A 300 1.53 10.01 14.26
N SER A 301 0.71 9.60 15.24
CA SER A 301 -0.71 9.96 15.33
C SER A 301 -0.91 11.31 16.02
N ILE A 302 -2.12 11.88 15.90
CA ILE A 302 -2.50 13.10 16.64
C ILE A 302 -2.33 12.89 18.15
N MET A 303 -2.75 11.74 18.67
CA MET A 303 -2.66 11.43 20.10
C MET A 303 -1.19 11.30 20.56
N GLU A 304 -0.35 10.62 19.78
CA GLU A 304 1.09 10.52 20.07
C GLU A 304 1.75 11.91 20.10
N LEU A 305 1.37 12.81 19.19
CA LEU A 305 1.87 14.18 19.18
C LEU A 305 1.40 14.95 20.43
N LEU A 306 0.11 14.87 20.79
CA LEU A 306 -0.43 15.56 21.97
C LEU A 306 0.23 15.12 23.28
N GLU A 307 0.52 13.83 23.43
CA GLU A 307 1.17 13.29 24.61
C GLU A 307 2.63 13.76 24.74
N ARG A 308 3.35 13.79 23.61
CA ARG A 308 4.78 14.15 23.53
C ARG A 308 5.05 15.65 23.52
N LEU A 309 4.15 16.46 22.98
CA LEU A 309 4.35 17.88 22.80
C LEU A 309 4.29 18.63 24.15
N LYS A 310 5.46 18.81 24.77
CA LYS A 310 5.64 19.62 25.99
C LYS A 310 6.29 20.97 25.72
N ASN A 311 7.15 21.02 24.70
CA ASN A 311 7.81 22.19 24.18
C ASN A 311 8.17 21.93 22.71
N GLY A 312 8.51 22.99 21.97
CA GLY A 312 9.04 22.93 20.61
C GLY A 312 8.15 23.56 19.55
N VAL A 313 8.65 23.53 18.32
CA VAL A 313 8.03 24.11 17.13
C VAL A 313 7.39 23.02 16.28
N VAL A 314 6.09 23.16 16.00
CA VAL A 314 5.34 22.22 15.17
C VAL A 314 4.99 22.86 13.83
N PHE A 315 5.50 22.27 12.76
CA PHE A 315 5.16 22.59 11.38
C PHE A 315 4.30 21.50 10.77
N THR A 316 3.35 21.92 9.93
CA THR A 316 2.43 21.04 9.21
C THR A 316 2.68 21.15 7.70
N PRO A 317 3.80 20.60 7.18
CA PRO A 317 4.10 20.66 5.74
C PRO A 317 3.01 20.00 4.88
N ASN A 318 2.66 20.71 3.80
CA ASN A 318 1.91 20.18 2.66
C ASN A 318 2.73 20.28 1.36
N VAL A 319 2.12 19.91 0.22
CA VAL A 319 2.81 19.88 -1.09
C VAL A 319 3.49 21.21 -1.44
N ASP A 320 2.81 22.33 -1.23
CA ASP A 320 3.35 23.69 -1.46
C ASP A 320 4.60 23.98 -0.62
N HIS A 321 4.64 23.51 0.62
CA HIS A 321 5.83 23.66 1.45
C HIS A 321 6.99 22.87 0.85
N LEU A 322 6.75 21.62 0.46
CA LEU A 322 7.78 20.77 -0.15
C LEU A 322 8.33 21.37 -1.44
N MET A 323 7.48 22.01 -2.23
CA MET A 323 7.89 22.70 -3.46
C MET A 323 8.70 23.97 -3.18
N LYS A 324 8.31 24.77 -2.19
CA LYS A 324 9.11 25.93 -1.73
C LYS A 324 10.47 25.50 -1.19
N LEU A 325 10.52 24.40 -0.44
CA LEU A 325 11.75 23.80 0.11
C LEU A 325 12.72 23.27 -0.97
N GLN A 326 12.29 23.16 -2.22
CA GLN A 326 13.20 22.87 -3.35
C GLN A 326 13.98 24.10 -3.83
N ARG A 327 13.54 25.32 -3.47
CA ARG A 327 14.01 26.57 -4.08
C ARG A 327 14.44 27.62 -3.05
N ASP A 328 13.87 27.60 -1.85
CA ASP A 328 14.11 28.56 -0.79
C ASP A 328 15.01 27.96 0.29
N ALA A 329 16.30 28.32 0.24
CA ALA A 329 17.33 27.82 1.15
C ALA A 329 17.08 28.25 2.60
N GLU A 330 16.63 29.48 2.83
CA GLU A 330 16.32 29.98 4.17
C GLU A 330 15.13 29.22 4.77
N PHE A 331 14.09 28.98 3.98
CA PHE A 331 12.94 28.19 4.42
C PHE A 331 13.33 26.73 4.71
N PHE A 332 14.28 26.18 3.96
CA PHE A 332 14.83 24.85 4.23
C PHE A 332 15.55 24.79 5.57
N GLN A 333 16.40 25.78 5.88
CA GLN A 333 17.06 25.87 7.18
C GLN A 333 16.05 25.99 8.32
N THR A 334 15.03 26.84 8.17
CA THR A 334 13.92 26.92 9.14
C THR A 334 13.27 25.56 9.43
N TYR A 335 13.09 24.71 8.42
CA TYR A 335 12.50 23.38 8.57
C TYR A 335 13.39 22.36 9.30
N LEU A 336 14.71 22.50 9.21
CA LEU A 336 15.66 21.65 9.96
C LEU A 336 15.57 21.90 11.46
N HIS A 337 15.24 23.12 11.86
CA HIS A 337 15.11 23.51 13.27
C HIS A 337 13.71 23.30 13.87
N ALA A 338 12.76 22.74 13.10
CA ALA A 338 11.47 22.34 13.65
C ALA A 338 11.61 21.04 14.46
N ASP A 339 11.00 21.02 15.65
CA ASP A 339 10.99 19.83 16.52
C ASP A 339 10.02 18.76 15.99
N TYR A 340 8.90 19.19 15.41
CA TYR A 340 7.87 18.31 14.85
C TYR A 340 7.47 18.74 13.44
N ARG A 341 7.58 17.83 12.48
CA ARG A 341 7.16 17.99 11.09
C ARG A 341 6.09 16.96 10.77
N VAL A 342 4.82 17.34 10.90
CA VAL A 342 3.68 16.41 10.77
C VAL A 342 2.89 16.62 9.48
N CYS A 343 2.31 15.53 8.96
CA CYS A 343 1.73 15.52 7.63
C CYS A 343 0.37 16.24 7.55
N ASP A 344 0.31 17.41 6.88
CA ASP A 344 -0.92 18.21 6.79
C ASP A 344 -1.95 17.68 5.77
N SER A 345 -1.50 16.99 4.72
CA SER A 345 -2.35 16.71 3.55
C SER A 345 -2.49 15.23 3.21
N GLN A 346 -3.68 14.87 2.72
CA GLN A 346 -3.97 13.52 2.24
C GLN A 346 -3.12 13.13 1.02
N ILE A 347 -2.71 14.12 0.22
CA ILE A 347 -1.81 13.90 -0.93
C ILE A 347 -0.46 13.38 -0.44
N LEU A 348 0.09 13.92 0.65
CA LEU A 348 1.33 13.42 1.25
C LEU A 348 1.16 12.04 1.89
N MET A 349 -0.02 11.72 2.44
CA MET A 349 -0.35 10.36 2.86
C MET A 349 -0.27 9.38 1.69
N TYR A 350 -0.82 9.74 0.52
CA TYR A 350 -0.69 8.92 -0.69
C TYR A 350 0.75 8.88 -1.20
N ALA A 351 1.48 9.99 -1.18
CA ALA A 351 2.88 10.05 -1.59
C ALA A 351 3.77 9.14 -0.74
N SER A 352 3.61 9.15 0.59
CA SER A 352 4.36 8.28 1.50
C SER A 352 4.08 6.80 1.24
N ARG A 353 2.82 6.43 0.99
CA ARG A 353 2.43 5.08 0.56
C ARG A 353 3.06 4.73 -0.78
N PHE A 354 3.01 5.66 -1.73
CA PHE A 354 3.63 5.52 -3.04
C PHE A 354 5.14 5.33 -2.93
N LEU A 355 5.84 5.97 -1.99
CA LEU A 355 7.28 5.79 -1.76
C LEU A 355 7.62 4.46 -1.08
N GLY A 356 6.67 3.88 -0.32
CA GLY A 356 6.81 2.61 0.38
C GLY A 356 7.02 2.75 1.89
N THR A 357 7.07 3.98 2.39
CA THR A 357 7.23 4.37 3.79
C THR A 357 5.96 5.11 4.23
N PRO A 358 4.87 4.41 4.56
CA PRO A 358 3.58 5.05 4.82
C PRO A 358 3.60 5.88 6.11
N LEU A 359 3.07 7.09 6.03
CA LEU A 359 2.70 7.90 7.18
C LEU A 359 1.48 7.30 7.92
N LYS A 360 1.45 7.41 9.24
CA LYS A 360 0.41 6.90 10.12
C LYS A 360 -0.90 7.67 9.97
N GLU A 361 -0.84 9.00 10.09
CA GLU A 361 -2.03 9.85 10.16
C GLU A 361 -1.80 11.21 9.50
N LYS A 362 -2.88 11.79 8.95
CA LYS A 362 -2.91 13.18 8.48
C LYS A 362 -3.20 14.10 9.67
N ILE A 363 -2.25 14.96 10.02
CA ILE A 363 -2.32 15.94 11.10
C ILE A 363 -2.30 17.35 10.46
N SER A 364 -3.48 17.86 10.10
CA SER A 364 -3.59 19.22 9.57
C SER A 364 -3.66 20.25 10.70
N GLY A 365 -3.18 21.47 10.47
CA GLY A 365 -3.32 22.55 11.46
C GLY A 365 -4.77 22.75 11.91
N SER A 366 -5.71 22.62 10.96
CA SER A 366 -7.16 22.79 11.18
C SER A 366 -7.84 21.64 11.91
N ASP A 367 -7.20 20.48 12.01
CA ASP A 367 -7.68 19.33 12.79
C ASP A 367 -6.96 19.24 14.13
N PHE A 368 -5.66 19.55 14.14
CA PHE A 368 -4.79 19.47 15.31
C PHE A 368 -5.09 20.56 16.33
N PHE A 369 -5.10 21.84 15.93
CA PHE A 369 -5.28 22.96 16.86
C PHE A 369 -6.57 22.87 17.70
N PRO A 370 -7.75 22.57 17.12
CA PRO A 370 -8.98 22.41 17.93
C PRO A 370 -8.94 21.17 18.82
N THR A 371 -8.17 20.15 18.44
CA THR A 371 -7.99 18.94 19.25
C THR A 371 -7.02 19.20 20.39
N PHE A 372 -5.96 19.97 20.17
CA PHE A 372 -5.03 20.47 21.19
C PHE A 372 -5.78 21.29 22.25
N CYS A 373 -6.60 22.26 21.85
CA CYS A 373 -7.40 23.06 22.78
C CYS A 373 -8.35 22.19 23.63
N ARG A 374 -8.97 21.17 23.01
CA ARG A 374 -9.85 20.23 23.73
C ARG A 374 -9.08 19.31 24.67
N PHE A 375 -7.91 18.83 24.25
CA PHE A 375 -7.05 17.97 25.07
C PHE A 375 -6.57 18.71 26.32
N HIS A 376 -6.22 19.99 26.20
CA HIS A 376 -5.78 20.85 27.29
C HIS A 376 -6.92 21.66 27.96
N ARG A 377 -8.18 21.26 27.79
CA ARG A 377 -9.33 21.98 28.35
C ARG A 377 -9.25 22.17 29.87
N ASN A 378 -8.70 21.19 30.59
CA ASN A 378 -8.59 21.19 32.05
C ASN A 378 -7.16 21.48 32.54
N ASN A 379 -6.25 21.88 31.64
CA ASN A 379 -4.85 22.16 31.97
C ASN A 379 -4.62 23.67 31.98
N GLU A 380 -4.69 24.28 33.17
CA GLU A 380 -4.57 25.73 33.36
C GLU A 380 -3.20 26.28 32.98
N ALA A 381 -2.14 25.46 33.01
CA ALA A 381 -0.80 25.86 32.59
C ALA A 381 -0.69 26.07 31.06
N VAL A 382 -1.67 25.63 30.28
CA VAL A 382 -1.72 25.84 28.83
C VAL A 382 -2.61 27.04 28.50
N THR A 383 -1.97 28.10 28.03
CA THR A 383 -2.58 29.35 27.59
C THR A 383 -2.05 29.72 26.20
N ILE A 384 -2.93 30.19 25.33
CA ILE A 384 -2.64 30.36 23.90
C ILE A 384 -2.75 31.83 23.51
N PHE A 385 -1.79 32.32 22.73
CA PHE A 385 -1.89 33.57 21.99
C PHE A 385 -2.12 33.29 20.50
N LEU A 386 -3.10 33.95 19.89
CA LEU A 386 -3.36 33.88 18.44
C LEU A 386 -2.72 35.07 17.73
N LEU A 387 -1.85 34.81 16.76
CA LEU A 387 -1.24 35.86 15.94
C LEU A 387 -1.55 35.60 14.46
N GLY A 388 -2.42 36.38 13.84
CA GLY A 388 -2.75 36.26 12.42
C GLY A 388 -4.22 36.48 12.09
N GLY A 389 -4.59 36.18 10.84
CA GLY A 389 -5.89 36.56 10.29
C GLY A 389 -5.99 38.05 9.95
N ALA A 390 -7.08 38.44 9.29
CA ALA A 390 -7.39 39.86 9.08
C ALA A 390 -7.83 40.53 10.39
N GLU A 391 -7.85 41.86 10.41
CA GLU A 391 -8.27 42.64 11.58
C GLU A 391 -9.58 42.13 12.19
N GLY A 392 -9.57 41.88 13.50
CA GLY A 392 -10.69 41.33 14.26
C GLY A 392 -10.96 39.83 14.09
N VAL A 393 -10.31 39.13 13.17
CA VAL A 393 -10.48 37.68 12.96
C VAL A 393 -9.88 36.88 14.13
N ALA A 394 -8.68 37.26 14.59
CA ALA A 394 -8.02 36.61 15.74
C ALA A 394 -8.87 36.71 17.01
N ASP A 395 -9.41 37.89 17.31
CA ASP A 395 -10.29 38.11 18.46
C ASP A 395 -11.59 37.31 18.36
N ARG A 396 -12.18 37.23 17.17
CA ARG A 396 -13.37 36.40 16.95
C ARG A 396 -13.06 34.92 17.17
N ALA A 397 -11.90 34.44 16.74
CA ALA A 397 -11.45 33.07 17.00
C ALA A 397 -11.25 32.84 18.51
N ARG A 398 -10.61 33.77 19.23
CA ARG A 398 -10.47 33.73 20.69
C ARG A 398 -11.81 33.51 21.38
N THR A 399 -12.78 34.39 21.13
CA THR A 399 -14.10 34.31 21.77
C THR A 399 -14.80 32.99 21.46
N LYS A 400 -14.79 32.53 20.20
CA LYS A 400 -15.43 31.27 19.81
C LYS A 400 -14.78 30.05 20.44
N VAL A 401 -13.45 29.98 20.45
CA VAL A 401 -12.74 28.85 21.02
C VAL A 401 -12.93 28.82 22.54
N ASN A 402 -12.78 29.93 23.25
CA ASN A 402 -12.98 29.99 24.69
C ASN A 402 -14.40 29.55 25.08
N ASN A 403 -15.43 30.06 24.38
CA ASN A 403 -16.82 29.63 24.59
C ASN A 403 -17.02 28.13 24.38
N LYS A 404 -16.36 27.54 23.37
CA LYS A 404 -16.46 26.10 23.06
C LYS A 404 -15.72 25.23 24.07
N ILE A 405 -14.60 25.71 24.62
CA ILE A 405 -13.78 24.99 25.60
C ILE A 405 -14.35 25.13 27.01
N GLY A 406 -15.05 26.24 27.30
CA GLY A 406 -15.61 26.54 28.62
C GLY A 406 -14.60 27.19 29.58
N ARG A 407 -13.49 27.73 29.07
CA ARG A 407 -12.52 28.55 29.81
C ARG A 407 -11.76 29.48 28.87
N ASP A 408 -11.10 30.47 29.46
CA ASP A 408 -10.18 31.37 28.74
C ASP A 408 -8.83 30.71 28.46
N ILE A 409 -8.85 29.72 27.56
CA ILE A 409 -7.62 29.06 27.09
C ILE A 409 -6.83 29.95 26.14
N ILE A 410 -7.50 30.77 25.33
CA ILE A 410 -6.88 31.78 24.48
C ILE A 410 -6.88 33.10 25.25
N VAL A 411 -5.69 33.50 25.72
CA VAL A 411 -5.50 34.66 26.63
C VAL A 411 -5.22 35.96 25.87
N GLY A 412 -4.78 35.86 24.61
CA GLY A 412 -4.52 37.02 23.76
C GLY A 412 -4.70 36.69 22.29
N ALA A 413 -4.96 37.73 21.50
CA ALA A 413 -5.15 37.63 20.07
C ALA A 413 -4.72 38.95 19.41
N HIS A 414 -4.06 38.86 18.26
CA HIS A 414 -3.67 40.04 17.48
C HIS A 414 -3.58 39.72 15.98
N SER A 415 -3.90 40.70 15.13
CA SER A 415 -3.81 40.60 13.67
C SER A 415 -2.73 41.58 13.19
N PRO A 416 -1.55 41.09 12.77
CA PRO A 416 -0.45 41.97 12.39
C PRO A 416 -0.69 42.65 11.03
N SER A 417 0.08 43.69 10.75
CA SER A 417 0.00 44.40 9.47
C SER A 417 0.45 43.52 8.28
N PHE A 418 0.02 43.88 7.07
CA PHE A 418 0.46 43.16 5.88
C PHE A 418 1.96 43.37 5.64
N GLY A 419 2.74 42.28 5.72
CA GLY A 419 4.18 42.36 5.54
C GLY A 419 4.96 42.69 6.82
N PHE A 420 4.32 42.59 8.00
CA PHE A 420 4.94 42.85 9.30
C PHE A 420 6.29 42.15 9.49
N GLU A 421 6.52 41.00 8.84
CA GLU A 421 7.76 40.25 8.96
C GLU A 421 9.00 41.02 8.47
N LYS A 422 8.78 42.10 7.69
CA LYS A 422 9.82 43.00 7.18
C LYS A 422 10.02 44.24 8.06
N ASN A 423 9.09 44.52 8.97
CA ASN A 423 9.15 45.64 9.89
C ASN A 423 9.66 45.13 11.24
N GLU A 424 10.94 45.37 11.51
CA GLU A 424 11.58 44.89 12.74
C GLU A 424 10.96 45.50 14.00
N GLN A 425 10.55 46.77 13.95
CA GLN A 425 9.89 47.44 15.07
C GLN A 425 8.56 46.76 15.41
N GLU A 426 7.72 46.51 14.40
CA GLU A 426 6.45 45.78 14.60
C GLU A 426 6.69 44.35 15.10
N CYS A 427 7.72 43.65 14.60
CA CYS A 427 8.07 42.32 15.11
C CYS A 427 8.40 42.34 16.61
N LEU A 428 9.15 43.35 17.07
CA LEU A 428 9.50 43.51 18.49
C LEU A 428 8.27 43.84 19.33
N GLU A 429 7.40 44.72 18.86
CA GLU A 429 6.13 45.06 19.52
C GLU A 429 5.22 43.83 19.68
N LEU A 430 5.15 42.98 18.65
CA LEU A 430 4.40 41.72 18.72
C LEU A 430 4.98 40.75 19.75
N ILE A 431 6.31 40.66 19.85
CA ILE A 431 6.98 39.82 20.86
C ILE A 431 6.66 40.32 22.27
N ASP A 432 6.75 41.63 22.50
CA ASP A 432 6.43 42.25 23.78
C ASP A 432 4.96 42.02 24.16
N MET A 433 4.04 42.18 23.21
CA MET A 433 2.62 41.90 23.41
C MET A 433 2.35 40.44 23.82
N VAL A 434 3.01 39.48 23.16
CA VAL A 434 2.87 38.05 23.51
C VAL A 434 3.46 37.78 24.88
N ASN A 435 4.63 38.33 25.21
CA ASN A 435 5.25 38.15 26.52
C ASN A 435 4.40 38.75 27.65
N GLN A 436 3.80 39.93 27.44
CA GLN A 436 2.87 40.56 28.39
C GLN A 436 1.62 39.71 28.63
N SER A 437 1.15 38.97 27.62
CA SER A 437 -0.02 38.08 27.75
C SER A 437 0.24 36.83 28.61
N GLN A 438 1.50 36.53 28.94
CA GLN A 438 1.91 35.32 29.67
C GLN A 438 1.49 34.00 28.99
N ALA A 439 1.23 34.02 27.67
CA ALA A 439 0.87 32.83 26.93
C ALA A 439 2.00 31.80 26.92
N THR A 440 1.66 30.52 27.12
CA THR A 440 2.61 29.41 27.04
C THR A 440 2.68 28.76 25.66
N VAL A 441 1.74 29.10 24.78
CA VAL A 441 1.64 28.62 23.41
C VAL A 441 1.38 29.79 22.46
N LEU A 442 2.11 29.85 21.35
CA LEU A 442 1.90 30.84 20.30
C LEU A 442 1.44 30.16 19.00
N ALA A 443 0.24 30.48 18.53
CA ALA A 443 -0.29 29.99 17.27
C ALA A 443 -0.28 31.10 16.22
N VAL A 444 0.56 30.94 15.20
CA VAL A 444 0.80 31.92 14.14
C VAL A 444 0.08 31.49 12.86
N GLY A 445 -0.80 32.34 12.34
CA GLY A 445 -1.66 32.09 11.18
C GLY A 445 -1.56 33.18 10.11
N VAL A 446 -0.35 33.41 9.57
CA VAL A 446 -0.09 34.42 8.52
C VAL A 446 0.32 33.80 7.18
N GLY A 447 0.38 32.46 7.11
CA GLY A 447 0.68 31.70 5.91
C GLY A 447 2.17 31.46 5.69
N ALA A 448 2.47 30.36 4.99
CA ALA A 448 3.83 29.92 4.72
C ALA A 448 4.43 30.60 3.46
N PRO A 449 5.73 30.95 3.47
CA PRO A 449 6.75 30.58 4.47
C PRO A 449 6.92 31.59 5.63
N LYS A 450 6.09 32.64 5.68
CA LYS A 450 6.30 33.79 6.59
C LYS A 450 6.24 33.38 8.06
N GLN A 451 5.21 32.63 8.43
CA GLN A 451 4.99 32.20 9.81
C GLN A 451 6.13 31.32 10.33
N GLU A 452 6.65 30.39 9.53
CA GLU A 452 7.74 29.51 9.94
C GLU A 452 9.05 30.30 10.10
N LYS A 453 9.39 31.15 9.13
CA LYS A 453 10.61 31.98 9.17
C LYS A 453 10.58 32.95 10.35
N TRP A 454 9.43 33.57 10.62
CA TRP A 454 9.26 34.48 11.74
C TRP A 454 9.39 33.76 13.10
N ILE A 455 8.76 32.59 13.26
CA ILE A 455 8.93 31.75 14.45
C ILE A 455 10.41 31.39 14.63
N TYR A 456 11.08 30.91 13.58
CA TYR A 456 12.49 30.54 13.66
C TYR A 456 13.40 31.70 14.07
N LYS A 457 13.17 32.89 13.51
CA LYS A 457 13.95 34.09 13.82
C LYS A 457 13.79 34.57 15.27
N TYR A 458 12.60 34.45 15.85
CA TYR A 458 12.28 35.10 17.13
C TYR A 458 11.90 34.17 18.28
N LYS A 459 11.83 32.84 18.08
CA LYS A 459 11.40 31.87 19.11
C LYS A 459 12.14 32.02 20.45
N ASP A 460 13.41 32.39 20.42
CA ASP A 460 14.27 32.50 21.61
C ASP A 460 14.07 33.84 22.37
N ARG A 461 13.23 34.74 21.85
CA ARG A 461 12.88 36.03 22.48
C ARG A 461 11.60 35.97 23.32
N PHE A 462 10.86 34.85 23.27
CA PHE A 462 9.66 34.66 24.09
C PHE A 462 10.02 34.09 25.45
N THR A 463 9.52 34.70 26.53
CA THR A 463 9.89 34.32 27.90
C THR A 463 9.05 33.15 28.44
N HIS A 464 7.78 33.08 28.06
CA HIS A 464 6.81 32.10 28.59
C HIS A 464 6.39 31.04 27.56
N VAL A 465 6.50 31.36 26.26
CA VAL A 465 6.05 30.47 25.18
C VAL A 465 6.99 29.27 25.09
N LYS A 466 6.42 28.07 25.24
CA LYS A 466 7.13 26.80 25.11
C LYS A 466 6.79 26.07 23.81
N ILE A 467 5.61 26.32 23.25
CA ILE A 467 5.10 25.63 22.06
C ILE A 467 4.73 26.65 20.99
N PHE A 468 5.22 26.42 19.77
CA PHE A 468 4.94 27.26 18.61
C PHE A 468 4.19 26.48 17.55
N PHE A 469 3.08 27.03 17.05
CA PHE A 469 2.31 26.44 15.96
C PHE A 469 2.31 27.34 14.73
N ALA A 470 2.68 26.77 13.58
CA ALA A 470 2.50 27.38 12.27
C ALA A 470 1.17 26.90 11.65
N VAL A 471 0.05 27.56 11.98
CA VAL A 471 -1.30 27.02 11.72
C VAL A 471 -1.98 27.57 10.45
N GLY A 472 -1.38 28.55 9.77
CA GLY A 472 -1.94 29.13 8.55
C GLY A 472 -3.38 29.61 8.73
N ALA A 473 -4.27 29.22 7.82
CA ALA A 473 -5.69 29.63 7.80
C ALA A 473 -6.56 29.04 8.93
N THR A 474 -5.97 28.36 9.92
CA THR A 474 -6.71 27.76 11.04
C THR A 474 -7.40 28.82 11.89
N ILE A 475 -6.77 29.99 12.08
CA ILE A 475 -7.38 31.11 12.81
C ILE A 475 -8.68 31.56 12.12
N ASP A 476 -8.66 31.71 10.79
CA ASP A 476 -9.84 32.06 10.00
C ASP A 476 -10.95 31.01 10.04
N PHE A 477 -10.59 29.72 10.12
CA PHE A 477 -11.54 28.62 10.27
C PHE A 477 -12.20 28.65 11.65
N GLU A 478 -11.45 28.85 12.74
CA GLU A 478 -12.00 28.93 14.10
C GLU A 478 -12.84 30.21 14.29
N ALA A 479 -12.46 31.32 13.64
CA ALA A 479 -13.30 32.52 13.57
C ALA A 479 -14.59 32.30 12.76
N GLY A 480 -14.65 31.28 11.91
CA GLY A 480 -15.77 30.96 11.02
C GLY A 480 -15.94 31.95 9.87
N VAL A 481 -14.86 32.64 9.50
CA VAL A 481 -14.84 33.57 8.35
C VAL A 481 -14.64 32.79 7.05
N VAL A 482 -13.86 31.70 7.11
CA VAL A 482 -13.65 30.78 5.99
C VAL A 482 -14.32 29.45 6.29
N LYS A 483 -15.02 28.88 5.30
CA LYS A 483 -15.61 27.55 5.42
C LYS A 483 -14.56 26.46 5.20
N ARG A 484 -14.58 25.43 6.04
CA ARG A 484 -13.80 24.21 5.81
C ARG A 484 -14.37 23.41 4.64
N ALA A 485 -13.51 22.67 3.94
CA ALA A 485 -13.94 21.71 2.94
C ALA A 485 -14.82 20.62 3.58
N PRO A 486 -15.82 20.09 2.86
CA PRO A 486 -16.60 18.94 3.31
C PRO A 486 -15.68 17.77 3.71
N LYS A 487 -16.03 17.08 4.82
CA LYS A 487 -15.19 15.99 5.36
C LYS A 487 -14.86 14.93 4.30
N TRP A 488 -15.80 14.56 3.44
CA TRP A 488 -15.58 13.57 2.40
C TRP A 488 -14.50 14.01 1.39
N MET A 489 -14.44 15.29 1.02
CA MET A 489 -13.40 15.83 0.14
C MET A 489 -12.03 15.82 0.83
N SER A 490 -11.99 16.14 2.12
CA SER A 490 -10.74 16.09 2.90
C SER A 490 -10.19 14.67 3.03
N ILE A 491 -11.06 13.68 3.24
CA ILE A 491 -10.68 12.25 3.35
C ILE A 491 -10.21 11.68 2.01
N THR A 492 -10.85 12.05 0.90
CA THR A 492 -10.47 11.56 -0.43
C THR A 492 -9.23 12.26 -0.98
N GLY A 493 -8.86 13.42 -0.44
CA GLY A 493 -7.74 14.23 -0.92
C GLY A 493 -8.13 15.25 -2.00
N LEU A 494 -9.43 15.57 -2.11
CA LEU A 494 -10.00 16.57 -3.02
C LEU A 494 -10.17 17.96 -2.36
N GLU A 495 -9.62 18.17 -1.16
CA GLU A 495 -9.70 19.45 -0.44
C GLU A 495 -9.16 20.63 -1.25
N TRP A 496 -8.13 20.41 -2.07
CA TRP A 496 -7.57 21.43 -2.95
C TRP A 496 -8.59 21.94 -3.98
N VAL A 497 -9.50 21.09 -4.48
CA VAL A 497 -10.55 21.48 -5.44
C VAL A 497 -11.53 22.45 -4.78
N PHE A 498 -11.98 22.13 -3.58
CA PHE A 498 -12.85 23.02 -2.79
C PHE A 498 -12.17 24.35 -2.50
N ARG A 499 -10.87 24.32 -2.21
CA ARG A 499 -10.09 25.53 -1.95
C ARG A 499 -9.94 26.40 -3.20
N ILE A 500 -9.66 25.84 -4.37
CA ILE A 500 -9.66 26.59 -5.63
C ILE A 500 -11.04 27.22 -5.88
N TYR A 501 -12.13 26.47 -5.68
CA TYR A 501 -13.47 27.02 -5.83
C TYR A 501 -13.75 28.20 -4.87
N SER A 502 -13.24 28.12 -3.64
CA SER A 502 -13.46 29.14 -2.61
C SER A 502 -12.62 30.40 -2.79
N ASP A 503 -11.39 30.26 -3.31
CA ASP A 503 -10.45 31.37 -3.54
C ASP A 503 -9.69 31.16 -4.87
N PRO A 504 -10.39 31.28 -6.01
CA PRO A 504 -9.83 30.91 -7.30
C PRO A 504 -8.74 31.85 -7.73
N LYS A 505 -8.77 33.14 -7.36
CA LYS A 505 -7.75 34.14 -7.76
C LYS A 505 -6.37 33.80 -7.22
N ARG A 506 -6.30 33.33 -5.97
CA ARG A 506 -5.03 33.06 -5.29
C ARG A 506 -4.57 31.61 -5.46
N LEU A 507 -5.48 30.64 -5.36
CA LEU A 507 -5.09 29.24 -5.15
C LEU A 507 -4.90 28.42 -6.44
N TRP A 508 -5.47 28.84 -7.58
CA TRP A 508 -5.32 28.10 -8.83
C TRP A 508 -3.85 27.97 -9.27
N LYS A 509 -3.09 29.08 -9.20
CA LYS A 509 -1.67 29.12 -9.60
C LYS A 509 -0.82 28.23 -8.71
N ARG A 510 -1.06 28.28 -7.39
CA ARG A 510 -0.41 27.41 -6.41
C ARG A 510 -0.59 25.93 -6.78
N TYR A 511 -1.83 25.47 -6.92
CA TYR A 511 -2.08 24.03 -7.15
C TYR A 511 -1.76 23.55 -8.56
N LEU A 512 -2.06 24.34 -9.59
CA LEU A 512 -1.99 23.91 -10.99
C LEU A 512 -0.67 24.30 -11.69
N ILE A 513 0.19 25.10 -11.06
CA ILE A 513 1.48 25.50 -11.64
C ILE A 513 2.61 25.21 -10.67
N GLU A 514 2.51 25.70 -9.43
CA GLU A 514 3.62 25.63 -8.46
C GLU A 514 3.75 24.23 -7.82
N ASP A 515 2.62 23.58 -7.53
CA ASP A 515 2.57 22.26 -6.86
C ASP A 515 2.72 21.09 -7.83
N LEU A 516 2.33 21.20 -9.11
CA LEU A 516 2.38 20.09 -10.07
C LEU A 516 3.77 19.42 -10.24
N PRO A 517 4.90 20.15 -10.24
CA PRO A 517 6.22 19.52 -10.34
C PRO A 517 6.53 18.54 -9.19
N PHE A 518 5.80 18.60 -8.07
CA PHE A 518 5.90 17.65 -6.95
C PHE A 518 5.81 16.20 -7.44
N PHE A 519 4.84 15.88 -8.31
CA PHE A 519 4.64 14.50 -8.76
C PHE A 519 5.82 13.98 -9.58
N GLY A 520 6.46 14.85 -10.37
CA GLY A 520 7.68 14.52 -11.11
C GLY A 520 8.87 14.28 -10.18
N LEU A 521 9.04 15.10 -9.14
CA LEU A 521 10.07 14.91 -8.11
C LEU A 521 9.83 13.65 -7.28
N LEU A 522 8.57 13.35 -6.95
CA LEU A 522 8.17 12.15 -6.23
C LEU A 522 8.48 10.89 -7.03
N LEU A 523 8.22 10.90 -8.35
CA LEU A 523 8.60 9.82 -9.24
C LEU A 523 10.12 9.66 -9.31
N LYS A 524 10.87 10.75 -9.43
CA LYS A 524 12.34 10.71 -9.35
C LYS A 524 12.82 10.11 -8.03
N GLN A 525 12.21 10.46 -6.89
CA GLN A 525 12.58 9.90 -5.60
C GLN A 525 12.30 8.40 -5.55
N LYS A 526 11.15 7.98 -6.11
CA LYS A 526 10.78 6.57 -6.20
C LYS A 526 11.78 5.74 -7.00
N LEU A 527 12.31 6.31 -8.08
CA LEU A 527 13.28 5.69 -8.96
C LEU A 527 14.74 5.84 -8.46
N GLY A 528 14.97 6.47 -7.31
CA GLY A 528 16.32 6.73 -6.80
C GLY A 528 17.10 7.79 -7.58
N MET A 529 16.41 8.61 -8.37
CA MET A 529 16.98 9.65 -9.24
C MET A 529 16.78 11.07 -8.71
N TYR A 530 16.07 11.23 -7.58
CA TYR A 530 15.89 12.53 -6.96
C TYR A 530 17.21 13.03 -6.40
N LYS A 531 17.59 14.25 -6.79
CA LYS A 531 18.71 14.97 -6.21
C LYS A 531 18.13 16.14 -5.41
N PRO A 532 18.45 16.26 -4.11
CA PRO A 532 18.03 17.42 -3.34
C PRO A 532 18.73 18.68 -3.87
N PRO A 533 18.20 19.88 -3.57
CA PRO A 533 18.86 21.13 -3.92
C PRO A 533 20.29 21.21 -3.33
N SER A 534 21.20 21.93 -3.99
CA SER A 534 22.60 22.05 -3.54
C SER A 534 22.75 22.59 -2.12
N PHE A 535 21.85 23.47 -1.68
CA PHE A 535 21.84 23.99 -0.31
C PHE A 535 21.37 22.96 0.73
N ALA A 536 20.70 21.88 0.31
CA ALA A 536 20.25 20.81 1.20
C ALA A 536 21.36 19.77 1.45
N SER A 537 22.34 19.61 0.55
CA SER A 537 23.50 18.72 0.75
C SER A 537 24.55 19.26 1.73
N ILE A 538 24.51 20.55 2.06
CA ILE A 538 25.45 21.17 3.02
C ILE A 538 25.09 20.80 4.47
N ALA A 539 23.84 20.39 4.71
CA ALA A 539 23.33 20.04 6.04
C ALA A 539 23.74 18.64 6.54
N ASP A 540 24.26 17.76 5.68
CA ASP A 540 24.78 16.43 6.08
C ASP A 540 26.22 16.49 6.62
N SER A 541 26.86 17.67 6.66
CA SER A 541 28.18 17.85 7.29
C SER A 541 28.06 18.21 8.78
N SER A 542 27.68 17.21 9.58
CA SER A 542 27.78 17.23 11.05
C SER A 542 28.90 16.28 11.51
N PRO A 543 29.71 16.65 12.51
CA PRO A 543 31.02 16.05 12.78
C PRO A 543 30.90 14.69 13.47
N LEU A 544 30.87 13.61 12.70
CA LEU A 544 31.05 12.25 13.21
C LEU A 544 32.27 11.52 12.59
N ASP A 545 33.04 12.22 11.75
CA ASP A 545 34.36 11.77 11.31
C ASP A 545 35.45 12.67 11.92
N LYS A 546 35.74 12.47 13.21
CA LYS A 546 37.05 12.69 13.84
C LYS A 546 37.27 11.70 14.97
#